data_AF-H8G696-F1
#
_entry.id   AF-H8G696-F1
#
_cell.length_a   1.000
_cell.length_b   1.000
_cell.length_c   1.000
_cell.angle_alpha   90.00
_cell.angle_beta   90.00
_cell.angle_gamma   90.00
#
_symmetry.space_group_name_H-M   'P 1'
#
loop_
_entity.id
_entity.type
_entity.pdbx_description
1 polymer ?
#
loop_
_entity_poly.entity_id
_entity_poly.type
_entity_poly.pdbx_seq_one_letter_code
_entity_poly.pdbx_strand_id
1 'polypeptide(L)'
;MGSALCEPNDAVVLARLRRGVVGESQRVCHVVPVPDFDGVPDFLRALCGAVLRRGESEWLPSVRGMPCVHCLSVVANGLRGRDVDVLRAAS
;
A
#
# COMPACT_ATOMS: atom_id res chain seq x y z
N MET A 1 -15.16 14.59 -14.60
CA MET A 1 -13.73 14.82 -14.31
C MET A 1 -13.48 14.21 -12.94
N GLY A 2 -13.18 12.91 -12.90
CA GLY A 2 -13.06 12.13 -11.66
C GLY A 2 -11.70 12.39 -11.01
N SER A 3 -11.71 12.96 -9.81
CA SER A 3 -10.52 13.17 -9.01
C SER A 3 -9.90 11.82 -8.65
N ALA A 4 -8.65 11.60 -9.05
CA ALA A 4 -7.85 10.41 -8.78
C ALA A 4 -7.38 10.35 -7.31
N LEU A 5 -8.32 10.44 -6.38
CA LEU A 5 -8.04 10.28 -4.96
C LEU A 5 -8.65 8.96 -4.53
N CYS A 6 -7.76 8.03 -4.19
CA CYS A 6 -8.03 6.83 -3.39
C CYS A 6 -9.03 7.18 -2.30
N GLU A 7 -10.22 6.55 -2.33
CA GLU A 7 -11.25 6.82 -1.34
C GLU A 7 -10.85 6.12 -0.04
N PRO A 8 -11.31 6.61 1.13
CA PRO A 8 -10.98 6.03 2.44
C PRO A 8 -11.40 4.56 2.63
N ASN A 9 -12.10 3.96 1.66
CA ASN A 9 -12.51 2.57 1.64
C ASN A 9 -11.80 1.70 0.57
N ASP A 10 -10.80 2.25 -0.14
CA ASP A 10 -9.93 1.45 -1.01
C ASP A 10 -9.28 0.32 -0.21
N ALA A 11 -9.41 -0.91 -0.70
CA ALA A 11 -8.73 -2.05 -0.12
C ALA A 11 -7.21 -1.85 -0.20
N VAL A 12 -6.47 -2.26 0.84
CA VAL A 12 -5.00 -2.24 0.82
C VAL A 12 -4.44 -3.64 0.67
N VAL A 13 -3.40 -3.77 -0.15
CA VAL A 13 -2.64 -5.02 -0.28
C VAL A 13 -1.18 -4.79 0.08
N LEU A 14 -0.55 -5.85 0.58
CA LEU A 14 0.89 -5.89 0.79
C LEU A 14 1.53 -6.53 -0.44
N ALA A 15 2.55 -5.88 -1.00
CA ALA A 15 3.20 -6.36 -2.20
C ALA A 15 4.70 -6.09 -2.18
N ARG A 16 5.45 -6.92 -2.91
CA ARG A 16 6.90 -6.77 -3.08
C ARG A 16 7.28 -7.01 -4.53
N LEU A 17 8.27 -6.29 -5.03
CA LEU A 17 8.81 -6.53 -6.38
C LEU A 17 9.55 -7.88 -6.43
N ARG A 18 9.37 -8.64 -7.51
CA ARG A 18 9.97 -9.95 -7.74
C ARG A 18 11.50 -9.87 -7.87
N ARG A 19 12.17 -11.01 -7.73
CA ARG A 19 13.64 -11.08 -7.91
C ARG A 19 13.97 -10.70 -9.35
N GLY A 20 15.04 -9.94 -9.54
CA GLY A 20 15.46 -9.47 -10.86
C GLY A 20 14.77 -8.19 -11.34
N VAL A 21 13.76 -7.67 -10.63
CA VAL A 21 13.13 -6.37 -10.96
C VAL A 21 13.88 -5.20 -10.31
N VAL A 22 14.31 -5.38 -9.06
CA VAL A 22 15.11 -4.41 -8.29
C VAL A 22 16.19 -5.13 -7.50
N GLY A 23 17.20 -4.40 -7.03
CA GLY A 23 18.22 -4.94 -6.13
C GLY A 23 17.63 -5.44 -4.81
N GLU A 24 18.29 -6.41 -4.17
CA GLU A 24 17.77 -7.06 -2.94
C GLU A 24 17.49 -6.05 -1.80
N SER A 25 18.30 -5.00 -1.67
CA SER A 25 18.09 -3.92 -0.69
C SER A 25 16.78 -3.15 -0.89
N GLN A 26 16.21 -3.20 -2.10
CA GLN A 26 14.97 -2.55 -2.47
C GLN A 26 13.78 -3.52 -2.52
N ARG A 27 14.00 -4.82 -2.29
CA ARG A 27 12.93 -5.84 -2.23
C ARG A 27 12.22 -5.84 -0.87
N VAL A 28 11.67 -4.68 -0.53
CA VAL A 28 10.91 -4.46 0.70
C VAL A 28 9.41 -4.71 0.49
N CYS A 29 8.68 -4.91 1.58
CA CYS A 29 7.22 -5.01 1.57
C CYS A 29 6.59 -3.61 1.50
N HIS A 30 5.82 -3.33 0.45
CA HIS A 30 5.09 -2.10 0.23
C HIS A 30 3.62 -2.26 0.58
N VAL A 31 3.01 -1.17 1.04
CA VAL A 31 1.56 -1.04 1.17
C VAL A 31 1.04 -0.35 -0.08
N VAL A 32 0.08 -0.98 -0.73
CA VAL A 32 -0.45 -0.57 -2.04
C VAL A 32 -1.98 -0.44 -1.93
N PRO A 33 -2.53 0.77 -2.08
CA PRO A 33 -3.97 0.94 -2.25
C PRO A 33 -4.44 0.32 -3.57
N VAL A 34 -5.58 -0.35 -3.53
CA VAL A 34 -6.23 -0.95 -4.69
C VAL A 34 -7.52 -0.17 -4.97
N PRO A 35 -7.56 0.59 -6.08
CA PRO A 35 -8.76 1.30 -6.48
C PRO A 35 -9.89 0.32 -6.74
N ASP A 36 -11.10 0.72 -6.34
CA ASP A 36 -12.33 0.09 -6.77
C ASP A 36 -12.51 0.37 -8.26
N PHE A 37 -11.93 -0.50 -9.09
CA PHE A 37 -11.89 -0.38 -10.53
C PHE A 37 -12.27 -1.71 -11.18
N ASP A 38 -13.04 -1.63 -12.25
CA ASP A 38 -13.48 -2.81 -12.99
C ASP A 38 -12.35 -3.33 -13.90
N GLY A 39 -11.75 -4.43 -13.50
CA GLY A 39 -10.64 -5.08 -14.20
C GLY A 39 -9.32 -5.02 -13.45
N VAL A 40 -8.29 -5.61 -14.05
CA VAL A 40 -6.95 -5.63 -13.44
C VAL A 40 -6.13 -4.48 -14.04
N PRO A 41 -5.46 -3.62 -13.24
CA PRO A 41 -4.63 -2.54 -13.77
C PRO A 41 -3.27 -3.03 -14.30
N ASP A 42 -2.64 -2.26 -15.18
CA ASP A 42 -1.27 -2.55 -15.68
C ASP A 42 -0.20 -2.25 -14.64
N PHE A 43 -0.48 -1.34 -13.71
CA PHE A 43 0.38 -1.02 -12.60
C PHE A 43 -0.43 -0.51 -11.40
N LEU A 44 0.15 -0.69 -10.22
CA LEU A 44 -0.32 -0.05 -8.99
C LEU A 44 0.81 0.80 -8.41
N ARG A 45 0.44 1.82 -7.63
CA ARG A 45 1.40 2.67 -6.94
C ARG A 45 1.32 2.44 -5.44
N ALA A 46 2.45 2.11 -4.83
CA ALA A 46 2.57 2.03 -3.38
C ALA A 46 2.48 3.42 -2.73
N LEU A 47 2.17 3.45 -1.43
CA LEU A 47 2.14 4.71 -0.66
C LEU A 47 3.47 5.48 -0.71
N CYS A 48 4.61 4.78 -0.80
CA CYS A 48 5.93 5.42 -0.95
C CYS A 48 6.22 5.92 -2.38
N GLY A 49 5.29 5.76 -3.31
CA GLY A 49 5.43 6.14 -4.71
C GLY A 49 6.01 5.05 -5.63
N ALA A 50 6.47 3.91 -5.10
CA ALA A 50 6.98 2.81 -5.92
C ALA A 50 5.91 2.31 -6.89
N VAL A 51 6.33 1.99 -8.13
CA VAL A 51 5.44 1.49 -9.19
C VAL A 51 5.60 -0.03 -9.26
N LEU A 52 4.49 -0.74 -9.13
CA LEU A 52 4.41 -2.19 -9.22
C LEU A 52 3.66 -2.53 -10.49
N ARG A 53 4.38 -2.86 -11.58
CA ARG A 53 3.72 -3.29 -12.81
C ARG A 53 3.20 -4.70 -12.68
N ARG A 54 2.20 -5.02 -13.49
CA ARG A 54 1.65 -6.38 -13.58
C ARG A 54 2.77 -7.37 -13.88
N GLY A 55 2.79 -8.47 -13.12
CA GLY A 55 3.78 -9.54 -13.28
C GLY A 55 5.14 -9.27 -12.63
N GLU A 56 5.44 -8.02 -12.26
CA GLU A 56 6.71 -7.66 -11.60
C GLU A 56 6.64 -7.73 -10.08
N SER A 57 5.45 -7.94 -9.51
CA SER A 57 5.24 -8.02 -8.08
C SER A 57 4.62 -9.35 -7.65
N GLU A 58 4.78 -9.64 -6.36
CA GLU A 58 4.10 -10.71 -5.64
C GLU A 58 3.27 -10.09 -4.51
N TRP A 59 2.07 -10.60 -4.30
CA TRP A 59 1.21 -10.22 -3.19
C TRP A 59 1.62 -11.02 -1.96
N LEU A 60 1.61 -10.36 -0.81
CA LEU A 60 2.02 -10.94 0.46
C LEU A 60 0.80 -11.07 1.37
N PRO A 61 0.58 -12.23 2.01
CA PRO A 61 -0.56 -12.42 2.93
C PRO A 61 -0.40 -11.66 4.24
N SER A 62 0.84 -11.25 4.56
CA SER A 62 1.21 -10.48 5.75
C SER A 62 2.55 -9.80 5.52
N VAL A 63 2.96 -8.93 6.43
CA VAL A 63 4.29 -8.31 6.37
C VAL A 63 5.36 -9.40 6.43
N ARG A 64 6.15 -9.53 5.36
CA ARG A 64 7.26 -10.49 5.26
C ARG A 64 8.52 -9.82 4.73
N GLY A 65 9.65 -10.06 5.40
CA GLY A 65 10.90 -9.34 5.16
C GLY A 65 10.85 -7.91 5.70
N MET A 66 11.75 -7.06 5.23
CA MET A 66 11.79 -5.66 5.64
C MET A 66 10.60 -4.89 5.05
N PRO A 67 9.78 -4.20 5.85
CA PRO A 67 8.78 -3.28 5.32
C PRO A 67 9.43 -2.01 4.77
N CYS A 68 8.79 -1.41 3.78
CA CYS A 68 9.14 -0.08 3.33
C CYS A 68 8.82 0.90 4.47
N VAL A 69 9.87 1.54 5.02
CA VAL A 69 9.73 2.46 6.15
C VAL A 69 8.74 3.59 5.82
N HIS A 70 8.80 4.15 4.61
CA HIS A 70 7.87 5.20 4.19
C HIS A 70 6.41 4.72 4.20
N CYS A 71 6.10 3.57 3.58
CA CYS A 71 4.75 3.01 3.60
C CYS A 71 4.26 2.80 5.04
N LEU A 72 5.13 2.27 5.91
CA LEU A 72 4.79 2.01 7.31
C LEU A 72 4.49 3.31 8.07
N SER A 73 5.28 4.37 7.86
CA SER A 73 5.06 5.68 8.48
C SER A 73 3.72 6.29 8.07
N VAL A 74 3.33 6.19 6.79
CA VAL A 74 2.05 6.71 6.30
C VAL A 74 0.89 5.96 6.95
N VAL A 75 0.93 4.62 6.99
CA VAL A 75 -0.12 3.80 7.60
C VAL A 75 -0.23 4.07 9.11
N ALA A 76 0.91 4.10 9.82
CA ALA A 76 0.93 4.38 11.25
C ALA A 76 0.37 5.76 11.58
N ASN A 77 0.57 6.76 10.71
CA ASN A 77 -0.02 8.08 10.88
C ASN A 77 -1.53 8.09 10.62
N GLY A 78 -2.01 7.33 9.64
CA GLY A 78 -3.44 7.16 9.38
C GLY A 78 -4.19 6.45 10.52
N LEU A 79 -3.56 5.46 11.17
CA LEU A 79 -4.12 4.80 12.35
C LEU A 79 -4.32 5.78 13.52
N ARG A 80 -3.35 6.68 13.76
CA ARG A 80 -3.47 7.70 14.82
C ARG A 80 -4.67 8.63 14.65
N GLY A 81 -5.07 8.91 13.42
CA GLY A 81 -6.31 9.65 13.13
C GLY A 81 -7.56 8.87 13.55
N ARG A 82 -7.59 7.56 13.24
CA ARG A 82 -8.72 6.67 13.59
C ARG A 82 -8.80 6.36 15.08
N ASP A 83 -7.67 6.22 15.77
CA ASP A 83 -7.62 6.04 17.24
C ASP A 83 -8.19 7.27 17.98
N VAL A 84 -7.93 8.49 17.48
CA VAL A 84 -8.55 9.71 18.02
C VAL A 84 -10.07 9.71 17.83
N ASP A 85 -10.56 9.28 16.66
CA ASP A 85 -12.00 9.16 16.42
C ASP A 85 -12.66 8.09 17.31
N VAL A 86 -12.00 6.95 17.53
CA VAL A 86 -12.48 5.90 18.46
C VAL A 86 -12.51 6.41 19.90
N LEU A 87 -11.47 7.10 20.36
CA LEU A 87 -11.42 7.67 21.71
C LEU A 87 -12.47 8.78 21.91
N ARG A 88 -12.76 9.59 20.88
CA ARG A 88 -13.81 10.62 20.93
C ARG A 88 -15.22 10.05 20.87
N ALA A 89 -15.46 8.98 20.11
CA ALA A 89 -16.76 8.31 20.06
C ALA A 89 -17.11 7.57 21.37
N ALA A 90 -16.11 7.30 22.21
CA ALA A 90 -16.27 6.70 23.53
C ALA A 90 -16.42 7.74 24.68
N SER A 91 -16.49 9.03 24.35
CA SER A 91 -16.69 10.16 25.29
C SER A 91 -18.08 10.77 25.12
#